data_AF-A0A7S2B664-F1
#
_entry.id   AF-A0A7S2B664-F1
#
_cell.length_a   1.000
_cell.length_b   1.000
_cell.length_c   1.000
_cell.angle_alpha   90.00
_cell.angle_beta   90.00
_cell.angle_gamma   90.00
#
_symmetry.space_group_name_H-M   'P 1'
#
loop_
_entity.id
_entity.type
_entity.pdbx_description
1 polymer ?
#
loop_
_entity_poly.entity_id
_entity_poly.type
_entity_poly.pdbx_seq_one_letter_code
_entity_poly.pdbx_strand_id
1 'polypeptide(L)'
;VMFCVVMTTNHPELLDPALIRPGRIDKKILLGYMAEHHVCAMIEHYFQEKLDSSQRKRIAEAIKGNDALGLPAVQMTPAQVEHLCIDHEDLEFMIRALEELGMPPAPELTLQPSSHVMRFDV
;
A
#
# COMPACT_ATOMS: atom_id res chain seq x y z
N VAL A 1 27.66 0.57 -29.72
CA VAL A 1 27.31 1.16 -28.41
C VAL A 1 25.80 1.11 -28.28
N MET A 2 25.25 0.48 -27.25
CA MET A 2 23.81 0.41 -27.02
C MET A 2 23.46 1.36 -25.89
N PHE A 3 22.55 2.30 -26.15
CA PHE A 3 22.08 3.27 -25.16
C PHE A 3 20.71 2.85 -24.65
N CYS A 4 20.52 2.83 -23.33
CA CYS A 4 19.25 2.59 -22.69
C CYS A 4 18.79 3.89 -22.04
N VAL A 5 17.54 4.28 -22.29
CA VAL A 5 16.88 5.45 -21.67
C VAL A 5 15.71 4.94 -20.84
N VAL A 6 15.62 5.38 -19.59
CA VAL A 6 14.51 5.05 -18.68
C VAL A 6 13.71 6.31 -18.41
N MET A 7 12.39 6.20 -18.51
CA MET A 7 11.44 7.29 -18.23
C MET A 7 10.39 6.77 -17.25
N THR A 8 9.91 7.64 -16.37
CA THR A 8 8.83 7.34 -15.41
C THR A 8 7.72 8.39 -15.54
N THR A 9 6.47 7.98 -15.36
CA THR A 9 5.31 8.89 -15.30
C THR A 9 4.25 8.29 -14.40
N ASN A 10 3.59 9.14 -13.61
CA ASN A 10 2.40 8.74 -12.83
C ASN A 10 1.10 8.87 -13.67
N HIS A 11 1.17 9.53 -14.82
CA HIS A 11 0.05 9.81 -15.71
C HIS A 11 0.39 9.37 -17.15
N PRO A 12 0.42 8.05 -17.44
CA PRO A 12 0.72 7.53 -18.78
C PRO A 12 -0.29 7.97 -19.85
N GLU A 13 -1.50 8.33 -19.47
CA GLU A 13 -2.57 8.85 -20.33
C GLU A 13 -2.28 10.24 -20.90
N LEU A 14 -1.41 11.02 -20.25
CA LEU A 14 -1.01 12.36 -20.70
C LEU A 14 0.21 12.34 -21.64
N LEU A 15 0.82 11.16 -21.87
CA LEU A 15 1.98 11.04 -22.75
C LEU A 15 1.59 11.18 -24.23
N ASP A 16 2.43 11.87 -24.99
CA ASP A 16 2.27 11.99 -26.44
C ASP A 16 2.32 10.59 -27.11
N PRO A 17 1.30 10.19 -27.88
CA PRO A 17 1.28 8.92 -28.60
C PRO A 17 2.46 8.70 -29.58
N ALA A 18 3.19 9.75 -29.96
CA ALA A 18 4.41 9.64 -30.75
C ALA A 18 5.59 9.02 -29.98
N LEU A 19 5.63 9.17 -28.64
CA LEU A 19 6.68 8.60 -27.80
C LEU A 19 6.56 7.07 -27.65
N ILE A 20 5.35 6.54 -27.84
CA ILE A 20 5.07 5.10 -27.69
C ILE A 20 5.17 4.32 -29.00
N ARG A 21 5.61 4.97 -30.09
CA ARG A 21 5.81 4.29 -31.38
C ARG A 21 7.06 3.38 -31.33
N PRO A 22 7.05 2.27 -32.06
CA PRO A 22 8.23 1.39 -32.18
C PRO A 22 9.48 2.18 -32.61
N GLY A 23 10.61 1.98 -31.90
CA GLY A 23 11.85 2.72 -32.12
C GLY A 23 12.08 3.94 -31.19
N ARG A 24 11.17 4.16 -30.22
CA ARG A 24 11.33 5.13 -29.12
C ARG A 24 11.26 4.44 -27.76
N ILE A 25 10.06 4.10 -27.31
CA ILE A 25 9.84 3.34 -26.06
C ILE A 25 9.43 1.92 -26.43
N ASP A 26 10.35 0.98 -26.24
CA ASP A 26 10.13 -0.43 -26.61
C ASP A 26 9.49 -1.26 -25.48
N LYS A 27 9.62 -0.81 -24.22
CA LYS A 27 9.08 -1.51 -23.04
C LYS A 27 8.34 -0.55 -22.12
N LYS A 28 7.18 -0.98 -21.64
CA LYS A 28 6.38 -0.30 -20.61
C LYS A 28 6.16 -1.26 -19.46
N ILE A 29 6.42 -0.79 -18.25
CA ILE A 29 6.24 -1.55 -17.01
C ILE A 29 5.37 -0.70 -16.10
N LEU A 30 4.21 -1.22 -15.71
CA LEU A 30 3.35 -0.58 -14.72
C LEU A 30 3.77 -1.04 -13.33
N LEU A 31 4.09 -0.09 -12.46
CA LEU A 31 4.36 -0.36 -11.05
C LEU A 31 3.07 -0.11 -10.26
N GLY A 32 2.44 -1.19 -9.80
CA GLY A 32 1.19 -1.16 -9.05
C GLY A 32 1.36 -1.51 -7.57
N TYR A 33 0.26 -1.92 -6.95
CA TYR A 33 0.24 -2.41 -5.58
C TYR A 33 0.97 -3.74 -5.42
N MET A 34 1.46 -4.00 -4.21
CA MET A 34 2.19 -5.21 -3.90
C MET A 34 1.24 -6.38 -3.63
N ALA A 35 1.63 -7.54 -4.16
CA ALA A 35 1.06 -8.80 -3.78
C ALA A 35 1.60 -9.25 -2.41
N GLU A 36 0.85 -10.11 -1.73
CA GLU A 36 1.15 -10.60 -0.38
C GLU A 36 2.54 -11.22 -0.25
N HIS A 37 3.00 -11.94 -1.27
CA HIS A 37 4.30 -12.58 -1.26
C HIS A 37 5.46 -11.58 -1.38
N HIS A 38 5.25 -10.46 -2.09
CA HIS A 38 6.21 -9.36 -2.14
C HIS A 38 6.28 -8.61 -0.80
N VAL A 39 5.13 -8.40 -0.16
CA VAL A 39 5.06 -7.82 1.20
C VAL A 39 5.83 -8.69 2.19
N CYS A 40 5.57 -10.01 2.20
CA CYS A 40 6.32 -10.96 3.04
C CYS A 40 7.83 -10.87 2.79
N ALA A 41 8.25 -10.86 1.52
CA ALA A 41 9.67 -10.79 1.17
C ALA A 41 10.32 -9.48 1.60
N MET A 42 9.62 -8.34 1.51
CA MET A 42 10.12 -7.07 2.03
C MET A 42 10.28 -7.12 3.53
N ILE A 43 9.29 -7.62 4.26
CA ILE A 43 9.34 -7.75 5.72
C ILE A 43 10.53 -8.64 6.13
N GLU A 44 10.68 -9.83 5.53
CA GLU A 44 11.82 -10.72 5.81
C GLU A 44 13.17 -10.02 5.55
N HIS A 45 13.21 -9.16 4.53
CA HIS A 45 14.41 -8.39 4.20
C HIS A 45 14.69 -7.26 5.20
N TYR A 46 13.71 -6.45 5.59
CA TYR A 46 13.92 -5.34 6.53
C TYR A 46 14.26 -5.85 7.93
N PHE A 47 13.55 -6.87 8.42
CA PHE A 47 13.76 -7.43 9.75
C PHE A 47 14.91 -8.46 9.79
N GLN A 48 15.45 -8.87 8.64
CA GLN A 48 16.51 -9.89 8.53
C GLN A 48 16.13 -11.24 9.19
N GLU A 49 14.83 -11.50 9.32
CA GLU A 49 14.25 -12.69 9.95
C GLU A 49 13.30 -13.39 8.99
N LYS A 50 13.15 -14.70 9.12
CA LYS A 50 12.17 -15.45 8.31
C LYS A 50 10.82 -15.44 8.98
N LEU A 51 9.78 -15.13 8.20
CA LEU A 51 8.41 -15.20 8.65
C LEU A 51 7.97 -16.66 8.78
N ASP A 52 7.37 -16.98 9.92
CA ASP A 52 6.80 -18.29 10.18
C ASP A 52 5.48 -18.49 9.42
N SER A 53 5.03 -19.75 9.31
CA SER A 53 3.82 -20.09 8.55
C SER A 53 2.55 -19.36 9.04
N SER A 54 2.45 -19.09 10.34
CA SER A 54 1.36 -18.30 10.95
C SER A 54 1.43 -16.82 10.56
N GLN A 55 2.61 -16.21 10.64
CA GLN A 55 2.85 -14.80 10.32
C GLN A 55 2.58 -14.51 8.84
N ARG A 56 3.07 -15.38 7.95
CA ARG A 56 2.80 -15.29 6.50
C ARG A 56 1.31 -15.36 6.20
N LYS A 57 0.57 -16.20 6.91
CA LYS A 57 -0.88 -16.31 6.75
C LYS A 57 -1.59 -15.02 7.19
N ARG A 58 -1.22 -14.46 8.34
CA ARG A 58 -1.76 -13.18 8.86
C ARG A 58 -1.55 -12.03 7.87
N ILE A 59 -0.33 -11.87 7.36
CA ILE A 59 0.00 -10.86 6.33
C ILE A 59 -0.81 -11.11 5.06
N ALA A 60 -0.92 -12.36 4.62
CA ALA A 60 -1.68 -12.70 3.42
C ALA A 60 -3.18 -12.41 3.58
N GLU A 61 -3.77 -12.68 4.74
CA GLU A 61 -5.17 -12.39 5.05
C GLU A 61 -5.43 -10.88 5.07
N ALA A 62 -4.51 -10.08 5.63
CA ALA A 62 -4.67 -8.63 5.65
C ALA A 62 -4.51 -7.98 4.25
N ILE A 63 -3.58 -8.47 3.42
CA ILE A 63 -3.39 -7.94 2.07
C ILE A 63 -4.48 -8.40 1.09
N LYS A 64 -4.84 -9.70 1.11
CA LYS A 64 -5.88 -10.24 0.21
C LYS A 64 -7.30 -9.93 0.67
N GLY A 65 -7.48 -9.59 1.95
CA GLY A 65 -8.77 -9.54 2.59
C GLY A 65 -9.34 -10.94 2.82
N ASN A 66 -10.37 -11.00 3.66
CA ASN A 66 -11.14 -12.21 3.93
C ASN A 66 -12.61 -11.83 4.11
N ASP A 67 -13.40 -12.03 3.04
CA ASP A 67 -14.83 -11.72 3.03
C ASP A 67 -15.62 -12.49 4.10
N ALA A 68 -15.19 -13.71 4.46
CA ALA A 68 -15.84 -14.52 5.49
C ALA A 68 -15.63 -13.95 6.90
N LEU A 69 -14.58 -13.16 7.11
CA LEU A 69 -14.26 -12.47 8.36
C LEU A 69 -14.62 -10.97 8.33
N GLY A 70 -15.16 -10.48 7.22
CA GLY A 70 -15.47 -9.05 7.03
C GLY A 70 -14.22 -8.16 6.94
N LEU A 71 -13.06 -8.73 6.59
CA LEU A 71 -11.80 -8.00 6.45
C LEU A 71 -11.60 -7.56 5.00
N PRO A 72 -11.66 -6.26 4.66
CA PRO A 72 -11.36 -5.77 3.33
C PRO A 72 -9.91 -6.03 2.91
N ALA A 73 -9.68 -6.16 1.61
CA ALA A 73 -8.33 -6.27 1.03
C ALA A 73 -7.58 -4.94 1.14
N VAL A 74 -6.39 -4.96 1.73
CA VAL A 74 -5.53 -3.78 1.84
C VAL A 74 -4.57 -3.70 0.66
N GLN A 75 -4.68 -2.64 -0.12
CA GLN A 75 -3.74 -2.33 -1.20
C GLN A 75 -2.63 -1.42 -0.69
N MET A 76 -1.37 -1.85 -0.84
CA MET A 76 -0.21 -1.08 -0.40
C MET A 76 0.83 -0.95 -1.52
N THR A 77 1.43 0.22 -1.62
CA THR A 77 2.61 0.46 -2.45
C THR A 77 3.89 -0.03 -1.74
N PRO A 78 4.98 -0.31 -2.47
CA PRO A 78 6.26 -0.63 -1.85
C PRO A 78 6.72 0.38 -0.80
N ALA A 79 6.54 1.68 -1.08
CA ALA A 79 6.91 2.76 -0.16
C ALA A 79 6.09 2.75 1.14
N GLN A 80 4.81 2.38 1.09
CA GLN A 80 3.98 2.29 2.29
C GLN A 80 4.41 1.12 3.19
N VAL A 81 4.78 -0.01 2.59
CA VAL A 81 5.29 -1.16 3.36
C VAL A 81 6.67 -0.85 3.95
N GLU A 82 7.53 -0.17 3.20
CA GLU A 82 8.81 0.32 3.73
C GLU A 82 8.59 1.27 4.92
N HIS A 83 7.70 2.26 4.79
CA HIS A 83 7.41 3.18 5.88
C HIS A 83 6.91 2.45 7.12
N LEU A 84 6.01 1.47 6.95
CA LEU A 84 5.51 0.63 8.05
C LEU A 84 6.63 -0.19 8.70
N CYS A 85 7.60 -0.68 7.94
CA CYS A 85 8.76 -1.41 8.48
C CYS A 85 9.74 -0.47 9.22
N ILE A 86 9.80 0.81 8.86
CA ILE A 86 10.65 1.80 9.55
C ILE A 86 10.01 2.24 10.86
N ASP A 87 8.69 2.40 10.90
CA ASP A 87 7.96 2.86 12.09
C ASP A 87 7.87 1.80 13.20
N HIS A 88 8.20 0.55 12.91
CA HIS A 88 8.11 -0.57 13.84
C HIS A 88 9.42 -1.35 13.94
N GLU A 89 10.04 -1.33 15.13
CA GLU A 89 11.29 -2.07 15.39
C GLU A 89 11.08 -3.58 15.60
N ASP A 90 9.84 -4.01 15.87
CA ASP A 90 9.49 -5.39 16.18
C ASP A 90 8.48 -5.95 15.17
N LEU A 91 8.78 -7.16 14.70
CA LEU A 91 8.02 -7.87 13.68
C LEU A 91 6.56 -8.09 14.04
N GLU A 92 6.26 -8.41 15.30
CA GLU A 92 4.89 -8.68 15.74
C GLU A 92 4.05 -7.42 15.86
N PHE A 93 4.64 -6.31 16.29
CA PHE A 93 3.95 -5.02 16.29
C PHE A 93 3.62 -4.56 14.87
N MET A 94 4.53 -4.75 13.93
CA MET A 94 4.30 -4.43 12.52
C MET A 94 3.20 -5.29 11.90
N ILE A 95 3.19 -6.62 12.14
CA ILE A 95 2.13 -7.49 11.62
C ILE A 95 0.76 -7.08 12.19
N ARG A 96 0.70 -6.69 13.47
CA ARG A 96 -0.55 -6.18 14.08
C ARG A 96 -1.00 -4.86 13.44
N ALA A 97 -0.10 -3.91 13.21
CA ALA A 97 -0.44 -2.67 12.53
C ALA A 97 -0.98 -2.91 11.11
N LEU A 98 -0.44 -3.92 10.42
CA LEU A 98 -0.91 -4.36 9.11
C LEU A 98 -2.32 -4.98 9.19
N GLU A 99 -2.61 -5.76 10.24
CA GLU A 99 -3.97 -6.28 10.50
C GLU A 99 -4.97 -5.16 10.84
N GLU A 100 -4.55 -4.14 11.60
CA GLU A 100 -5.38 -2.98 11.96
C GLU A 100 -5.80 -2.18 10.73
N LEU A 101 -4.90 -2.03 9.75
CA LEU A 101 -5.22 -1.41 8.45
C LEU A 101 -6.28 -2.18 7.66
N GLY A 102 -6.38 -3.50 7.87
CA GLY A 102 -7.37 -4.38 7.26
C GLY A 102 -8.68 -4.50 8.04
N MET A 103 -8.79 -3.90 9.23
CA MET A 103 -10.06 -3.86 9.95
C MET A 103 -11.01 -2.84 9.33
N PRO A 104 -12.32 -3.15 9.25
CA PRO A 104 -13.30 -2.16 8.83
C PRO A 104 -13.22 -0.95 9.78
N PRO A 105 -13.32 0.29 9.26
CA PRO A 105 -13.33 1.46 10.13
C PRO A 105 -14.45 1.29 11.15
N ALA A 106 -14.14 1.55 12.43
CA ALA A 106 -15.14 1.53 13.48
C ALA A 106 -16.34 2.38 13.04
N PRO A 107 -17.59 1.95 13.34
CA PRO A 107 -18.76 2.73 12.96
C PRO A 107 -18.59 4.14 13.54
N GLU A 108 -18.51 5.14 12.66
CA GLU A 108 -18.41 6.55 13.04
C GLU A 108 -19.54 6.85 14.02
N LEU A 109 -19.20 7.11 15.29
CA LEU A 109 -20.14 7.74 16.20
C LEU A 109 -20.52 9.06 15.54
N THR A 110 -21.75 9.12 15.04
CA THR A 110 -22.34 10.33 14.48
C THR A 110 -22.35 11.40 15.57
N LEU A 111 -21.32 12.23 15.60
CA LEU A 111 -21.32 13.46 16.39
C LEU A 111 -22.42 14.33 15.80
N GLN A 112 -23.61 14.30 16.43
CA GLN A 112 -24.65 15.27 16.13
C GLN A 112 -24.08 16.67 16.40
N PRO A 113 -24.18 17.62 15.45
CA PRO A 113 -23.68 18.96 15.67
C PRO A 113 -24.56 19.62 16.72
N SER A 114 -24.02 19.81 17.93
CA SER A 114 -24.61 20.70 18.93
C SER A 114 -24.55 22.12 18.39
N SER A 115 -25.71 22.62 18.01
CA SER A 115 -25.93 23.95 17.46
C SER A 115 -25.74 25.03 18.52
N HIS A 116 -24.51 25.46 18.79
CA HIS A 116 -24.21 26.73 19.47
C HIS A 116 -22.89 27.30 18.92
N VAL A 117 -22.93 27.90 17.73
CA VAL A 117 -21.86 28.78 17.25
C VAL A 117 -22.40 30.22 17.33
N MET A 118 -21.96 30.94 18.37
CA MET A 118 -22.10 32.38 18.49
C MET A 118 -21.35 33.04 17.33
N ARG A 119 -22.07 33.81 16.52
CA ARG A 119 -21.55 34.67 15.46
C ARG A 119 -20.85 35.87 16.11
N PHE A 120 -19.57 36.08 15.82
CA PHE A 120 -18.92 37.37 15.98
C PHE A 120 -18.46 37.82 14.60
N ASP A 121 -19.20 38.75 14.02
CA ASP A 121 -18.80 39.53 12.85
C ASP A 121 -17.73 40.55 13.28
N VAL A 122 -16.62 40.60 12.55
CA VAL A 122 -15.69 41.74 12.48
C VAL A 122 -15.36 42.00 11.02
#